data_AF-A0A1F8NP88-F1
#
_entry.id   AF-A0A1F8NP88-F1
#
_cell.length_a   1.000
_cell.length_b   1.000
_cell.length_c   1.000
_cell.angle_alpha   90.00
_cell.angle_beta   90.00
_cell.angle_gamma   90.00
#
_symmetry.space_group_name_H-M   'P 1'
#
loop_
_entity.id
_entity.type
_entity.pdbx_description
1 polymer ?
#
loop_
_entity_poly.entity_id
_entity_poly.type
_entity_poly.pdbx_seq_one_letter_code
_entity_poly.pdbx_strand_id
1 'polypeptide(L)'
;MTEITTLVDTLIGPIVAALLTIMVLSYLIGDNPFFRLATHLFIGVAAGYAGALAARSVLWPGLLQPILQAGLGGLLNPTAALTLLVPALLAFLLVLKLVPGPSRLGTFSTAFLVGVGAAVVVGGAITGTLIPQSMAAMGTFDPGVVSPQTGETGFERVVNLVILLTGTLSTLAYFRFTLRRSAGSEGRPPDPIGLLGMAVSALGRSFIALAFGVMYAGALSATLLILTQRVQFLMDALTGLMAGR
;
A
#
# COMPACT_ATOMS: atom_id res chain seq x y z
N MET A 1 27.49 -4.75 27.49
CA MET A 1 26.43 -4.83 26.46
C MET A 1 26.07 -3.46 25.91
N THR A 2 25.95 -2.43 26.76
CA THR A 2 25.67 -1.03 26.38
C THR A 2 26.76 -0.39 25.50
N GLU A 3 28.05 -0.59 25.79
CA GLU A 3 29.13 -0.02 24.96
C GLU A 3 29.24 -0.65 23.56
N ILE A 4 28.92 -1.94 23.44
CA ILE A 4 28.93 -2.64 22.14
C ILE A 4 27.76 -2.16 21.29
N THR A 5 26.57 -1.99 21.88
CA THR A 5 25.41 -1.44 21.15
C THR A 5 25.68 -0.01 20.70
N THR A 6 26.30 0.83 21.52
CA THR A 6 26.62 2.20 21.11
C THR A 6 27.63 2.22 19.98
N LEU A 7 28.68 1.39 20.00
CA LEU A 7 29.67 1.33 18.91
C LEU A 7 29.07 0.83 17.60
N VAL A 8 28.18 -0.17 17.67
CA VAL A 8 27.47 -0.69 16.49
C VAL A 8 26.55 0.40 15.91
N ASP A 9 25.81 1.10 16.75
CA ASP A 9 24.84 2.11 16.33
C ASP A 9 25.52 3.38 15.80
N THR A 10 26.66 3.79 16.37
CA THR A 10 27.34 5.03 15.97
C THR A 10 28.30 4.86 14.81
N LEU A 11 28.95 3.70 14.66
CA LEU A 11 29.95 3.50 13.61
C LEU A 11 29.48 2.52 12.53
N ILE A 12 29.05 1.32 12.91
CA ILE A 12 28.79 0.24 11.94
C ILE A 12 27.50 0.50 11.17
N GLY A 13 26.44 0.90 11.87
CA GLY A 13 25.13 1.19 11.28
C GLY A 13 25.18 2.23 10.15
N PRO A 14 25.75 3.43 10.37
CA PRO A 14 25.87 4.46 9.34
C PRO A 14 26.73 4.02 8.15
N ILE A 15 27.84 3.31 8.39
CA ILE A 15 28.72 2.82 7.32
C ILE A 15 27.98 1.80 6.45
N VAL A 16 27.30 0.83 7.06
CA VAL A 16 26.52 -0.18 6.33
C VAL A 16 25.37 0.50 5.57
N ALA A 17 24.68 1.46 6.19
CA ALA A 17 23.61 2.21 5.54
C ALA A 17 24.11 3.04 4.35
N ALA A 18 25.28 3.68 4.48
CA ALA A 18 25.93 4.41 3.39
C ALA A 18 26.31 3.47 2.24
N LEU A 19 26.95 2.34 2.54
CA LEU A 19 27.32 1.34 1.55
C LEU A 19 26.08 0.81 0.82
N LEU A 20 25.02 0.41 1.53
CA LEU A 20 23.77 -0.04 0.92
C LEU A 20 23.10 1.06 0.08
N THR A 21 23.14 2.31 0.53
CA THR A 21 22.60 3.46 -0.23
C THR A 21 23.36 3.64 -1.54
N ILE A 22 24.70 3.54 -1.53
CA ILE A 22 25.53 3.59 -2.74
C ILE A 22 25.18 2.42 -3.67
N MET A 23 25.06 1.21 -3.14
CA MET A 23 24.71 0.03 -3.96
C MET A 23 23.36 0.19 -4.66
N VAL A 24 22.36 0.75 -3.98
CA VAL A 24 21.04 1.04 -4.57
C VAL A 24 21.14 2.15 -5.62
N LEU A 25 21.83 3.26 -5.32
CA LEU A 25 21.99 4.39 -6.24
C LEU A 25 22.83 4.04 -7.48
N SER A 26 23.68 3.02 -7.41
CA SER A 26 24.46 2.53 -8.55
C SER A 26 23.57 2.13 -9.74
N TYR A 27 22.29 1.83 -9.51
CA TYR A 27 21.31 1.61 -10.58
C TYR A 27 21.21 2.77 -11.57
N LEU A 28 21.47 4.02 -11.14
CA LEU A 28 21.46 5.20 -12.01
C LEU A 28 22.48 5.10 -13.15
N ILE A 29 23.57 4.36 -12.94
CA ILE A 29 24.66 4.17 -13.90
C ILE A 29 24.40 2.91 -14.78
N GLY A 30 23.37 2.12 -14.44
CA GLY A 30 22.99 0.91 -15.14
C GLY A 30 22.86 -0.30 -14.21
N ASP A 31 22.49 -1.44 -14.79
CA ASP A 31 22.33 -2.70 -14.06
C ASP A 31 23.71 -3.31 -13.71
N ASN A 32 24.05 -3.29 -12.43
CA ASN A 32 25.36 -3.67 -11.91
C ASN A 32 25.19 -4.73 -10.79
N PRO A 33 26.22 -5.54 -10.52
CA PRO A 33 26.12 -6.61 -9.52
C PRO A 33 25.86 -6.09 -8.10
N PHE A 34 26.32 -4.87 -7.76
CA PHE A 34 26.10 -4.27 -6.45
C PHE A 34 24.63 -3.94 -6.20
N PHE A 35 23.96 -3.33 -7.18
CA PHE A 35 22.53 -3.07 -7.15
C PHE A 35 21.74 -4.37 -6.98
N ARG A 36 22.05 -5.39 -7.80
CA ARG A 36 21.41 -6.69 -7.69
C ARG A 36 21.59 -7.30 -6.30
N LEU A 37 22.80 -7.25 -5.74
CA LEU A 37 23.06 -7.76 -4.39
C LEU A 37 22.21 -7.02 -3.35
N ALA A 38 22.15 -5.68 -3.40
CA ALA A 38 21.35 -4.89 -2.47
C ALA A 38 19.85 -5.23 -2.59
N THR A 39 19.33 -5.41 -3.81
CA THR A 39 17.93 -5.79 -4.03
C THR A 39 17.63 -7.21 -3.51
N HIS A 40 18.50 -8.18 -3.77
CA HIS A 40 18.31 -9.55 -3.27
C HIS A 40 18.40 -9.60 -1.75
N LEU A 41 19.34 -8.87 -1.15
CA LEU A 41 19.45 -8.72 0.30
C LEU A 41 18.17 -8.10 0.88
N PHE A 42 17.68 -7.00 0.29
CA PHE A 42 16.47 -6.33 0.74
C PHE A 42 15.24 -7.25 0.67
N ILE A 43 15.03 -7.93 -0.47
CA ILE A 43 13.93 -8.88 -0.64
C ILE A 43 14.07 -10.05 0.33
N GLY A 44 15.28 -10.58 0.51
CA GLY A 44 15.56 -11.68 1.44
C GLY A 44 15.27 -11.31 2.89
N VAL A 45 15.70 -10.14 3.34
CA VAL A 45 15.42 -9.62 4.69
C VAL A 45 13.92 -9.37 4.87
N ALA A 46 13.25 -8.76 3.88
CA ALA A 46 11.81 -8.51 3.93
C ALA A 46 11.01 -9.82 4.02
N ALA A 47 11.34 -10.81 3.17
CA ALA A 47 10.70 -12.12 3.19
C ALA A 47 11.00 -12.90 4.48
N GLY A 48 12.24 -12.83 4.98
CA GLY A 48 12.65 -13.44 6.23
C GLY A 48 11.92 -12.84 7.44
N TYR A 49 11.82 -11.52 7.51
CA TYR A 49 11.06 -10.82 8.56
C TYR A 49 9.58 -11.17 8.50
N ALA A 50 8.96 -11.12 7.30
CA ALA A 50 7.56 -11.50 7.12
C ALA A 50 7.31 -12.96 7.52
N GLY A 51 8.22 -13.87 7.16
CA GLY A 51 8.17 -15.28 7.53
C GLY A 51 8.31 -15.49 9.04
N ALA A 52 9.26 -14.82 9.69
CA ALA A 52 9.44 -14.87 11.14
C ALA A 52 8.21 -14.33 11.89
N LEU A 53 7.64 -13.23 11.40
CA LEU A 53 6.41 -12.65 11.95
C LEU A 53 5.23 -13.61 11.79
N ALA A 54 5.06 -14.23 10.62
CA ALA A 54 4.03 -15.25 10.40
C ALA A 54 4.24 -16.47 11.32
N ALA A 55 5.47 -16.93 11.47
CA ALA A 55 5.80 -18.05 12.36
C ALA A 55 5.45 -17.73 13.82
N ARG A 56 5.85 -16.55 14.30
CA ARG A 56 5.67 -16.17 15.70
C ARG A 56 4.24 -15.74 16.03
N SER A 57 3.61 -14.98 15.15
CA SER A 57 2.31 -14.34 15.42
C SER A 57 1.13 -15.15 14.92
N VAL A 58 1.34 -16.07 13.97
CA VAL A 58 0.25 -16.87 13.37
C VAL A 58 0.45 -18.35 13.65
N LEU A 59 1.55 -18.95 13.19
CA LEU A 59 1.75 -20.41 13.30
C LEU A 59 1.93 -20.87 14.75
N TRP A 60 2.69 -20.13 15.56
CA TRP A 60 2.93 -20.49 16.96
C TRP A 60 1.64 -20.49 17.79
N PRO A 61 0.89 -19.37 17.92
CA PRO A 61 -0.34 -19.35 18.72
C PRO A 61 -1.50 -20.08 18.03
N GLY A 62 -1.58 -20.06 16.70
CA GLY A 62 -2.70 -20.60 15.95
C GLY A 62 -2.63 -22.10 15.67
N LEU A 63 -1.43 -22.68 15.67
CA LEU A 63 -1.22 -24.10 15.33
C LEU A 63 -0.46 -24.85 16.42
N LEU A 64 0.75 -24.41 16.76
CA LEU A 64 1.66 -25.19 17.60
C LEU A 64 1.25 -25.21 19.06
N GLN A 65 0.93 -24.05 19.64
CA GLN A 65 0.53 -23.91 21.03
C GLN A 65 -0.71 -24.77 21.39
N PRO A 66 -1.84 -24.70 20.66
CA PRO A 66 -3.00 -25.54 20.95
C PRO A 66 -2.75 -27.04 20.77
N ILE A 67 -1.93 -27.46 19.80
CA ILE A 67 -1.54 -28.88 19.64
C ILE A 67 -0.72 -29.36 20.84
N LEU A 68 0.22 -28.55 21.31
CA LEU A 68 1.08 -28.88 22.46
C LEU A 68 0.30 -28.93 23.78
N GLN A 69 -0.70 -28.05 23.95
CA GLN A 69 -1.49 -27.98 25.18
C GLN A 69 -2.62 -29.01 25.26
N ALA A 70 -3.32 -29.27 24.15
CA ALA A 70 -4.46 -30.19 24.12
C ALA A 70 -4.10 -31.62 23.68
N GLY A 71 -2.87 -31.83 23.19
CA GLY A 71 -2.44 -33.08 22.56
C GLY A 71 -3.23 -33.44 21.30
N LEU A 72 -2.96 -34.61 20.71
CA LEU A 72 -3.71 -35.12 19.55
C LEU A 72 -5.19 -35.40 19.87
N GLY A 73 -5.57 -35.52 21.15
CA GLY A 73 -6.94 -35.69 21.59
C GLY A 73 -7.80 -34.42 21.42
N GLY A 74 -7.19 -33.23 21.43
CA GLY A 74 -7.89 -31.97 21.16
C GLY A 74 -8.45 -31.85 19.74
N LEU A 75 -7.91 -32.61 18.79
CA LEU A 75 -8.42 -32.70 17.41
C LEU A 75 -9.77 -33.45 17.31
N LEU A 76 -10.16 -34.20 18.33
CA LEU A 76 -11.42 -34.96 18.35
C LEU A 76 -12.61 -34.12 18.85
N ASN A 77 -12.37 -32.91 19.34
CA ASN A 77 -13.43 -31.98 19.74
C ASN A 77 -13.99 -31.25 18.50
N PRO A 78 -15.30 -31.37 18.18
CA PRO A 78 -15.86 -30.85 16.91
C PRO A 78 -15.66 -29.35 16.68
N THR A 79 -15.71 -28.55 17.75
CA THR A 79 -15.56 -27.09 17.72
C THR A 79 -14.11 -26.62 17.60
N ALA A 80 -13.17 -27.32 18.25
CA ALA A 80 -11.74 -27.02 18.15
C ALA A 80 -11.11 -27.62 16.88
N ALA A 81 -11.70 -28.69 16.36
CA ALA A 81 -11.25 -29.33 15.13
C ALA A 81 -11.32 -28.36 13.95
N LEU A 82 -12.40 -27.60 13.77
CA LEU A 82 -12.51 -26.73 12.59
C LEU A 82 -11.47 -25.59 12.59
N THR A 83 -11.21 -24.98 13.75
CA THR A 83 -10.25 -23.87 13.91
C THR A 83 -8.80 -24.33 13.83
N LEU A 84 -8.50 -25.60 14.13
CA LEU A 84 -7.15 -26.13 14.14
C LEU A 84 -6.83 -26.98 12.90
N LEU A 85 -7.76 -27.83 12.48
CA LEU A 85 -7.61 -28.79 11.39
C LEU A 85 -7.59 -28.09 10.04
N VAL A 86 -8.42 -27.05 9.83
CA VAL A 86 -8.46 -26.35 8.54
C VAL A 86 -7.13 -25.63 8.26
N PRO A 87 -6.57 -24.81 9.17
CA PRO A 87 -5.25 -24.22 8.97
C PRO A 87 -4.13 -25.26 8.90
N ALA A 88 -4.18 -26.33 9.69
CA ALA A 88 -3.18 -27.41 9.65
C ALA A 88 -3.18 -28.15 8.32
N LEU A 89 -4.36 -28.48 7.80
CA LEU A 89 -4.54 -29.12 6.51
C LEU A 89 -4.05 -28.20 5.39
N LEU A 90 -4.42 -26.92 5.41
CA LEU A 90 -3.97 -25.96 4.40
C LEU A 90 -2.45 -25.73 4.45
N ALA A 91 -1.85 -25.69 5.64
CA ALA A 91 -0.40 -25.62 5.81
C ALA A 91 0.30 -26.87 5.28
N PHE A 92 -0.22 -28.06 5.59
CA PHE A 92 0.30 -29.32 5.08
C PHE A 92 0.20 -29.42 3.56
N LEU A 93 -0.95 -29.07 2.98
CA LEU A 93 -1.14 -29.01 1.53
C LEU A 93 -0.19 -28.00 0.87
N LEU A 94 0.11 -26.88 1.54
CA LEU A 94 1.07 -25.90 1.05
C LEU A 94 2.50 -26.45 1.02
N VAL A 95 2.91 -27.19 2.06
CA VAL A 95 4.23 -27.86 2.08
C VAL A 95 4.33 -28.92 0.97
N LEU A 96 3.26 -29.66 0.68
CA LEU A 96 3.23 -30.61 -0.42
C LEU A 96 3.48 -29.98 -1.79
N LYS A 97 3.26 -28.67 -1.96
CA LYS A 97 3.60 -27.94 -3.19
C LYS A 97 5.10 -27.85 -3.45
N LEU A 98 5.95 -27.96 -2.40
CA LEU A 98 7.41 -27.98 -2.55
C LEU A 98 7.93 -29.30 -3.14
N VAL A 99 7.10 -30.36 -3.12
CA VAL A 99 7.46 -31.68 -3.65
C VAL A 99 6.88 -31.83 -5.06
N PRO A 100 7.69 -32.20 -6.09
CA PRO A 100 7.24 -32.20 -7.49
C PRO A 100 6.10 -33.18 -7.81
N GLY A 101 5.86 -34.21 -6.99
CA GLY A 101 4.81 -35.21 -7.21
C GLY A 101 3.39 -34.72 -6.91
N PRO A 102 3.01 -34.52 -5.64
CA PRO A 102 1.63 -34.18 -5.24
C PRO A 102 1.27 -32.69 -5.43
N SER A 103 1.97 -31.94 -6.28
CA SER A 103 1.86 -30.47 -6.38
C SER A 103 0.43 -29.96 -6.66
N ARG A 104 -0.42 -30.77 -7.30
CA ARG A 104 -1.83 -30.47 -7.58
C ARG A 104 -2.67 -30.29 -6.31
N LEU A 105 -2.37 -31.01 -5.24
CA LEU A 105 -3.08 -30.88 -3.96
C LEU A 105 -2.73 -29.56 -3.27
N GLY A 106 -1.49 -29.08 -3.44
CA GLY A 106 -1.06 -27.77 -2.95
C GLY A 106 -1.69 -26.58 -3.69
N THR A 107 -2.25 -26.79 -4.89
CA THR A 107 -2.96 -25.75 -5.65
C THR A 107 -4.15 -25.20 -4.86
N PHE A 108 -4.90 -26.04 -4.14
CA PHE A 108 -6.02 -25.59 -3.30
C PHE A 108 -5.59 -24.60 -2.23
N SER A 109 -4.48 -24.90 -1.52
CA SER A 109 -3.95 -23.99 -0.50
C SER A 109 -3.49 -22.67 -1.10
N THR A 110 -2.84 -22.70 -2.27
CA THR A 110 -2.44 -21.44 -2.93
C THR A 110 -3.59 -20.66 -3.54
N ALA A 111 -4.64 -21.33 -4.03
CA ALA A 111 -5.86 -20.66 -4.49
C ALA A 111 -6.58 -19.98 -3.32
N PHE A 112 -6.65 -20.65 -2.17
CA PHE A 112 -7.16 -20.07 -0.93
C PHE A 112 -6.34 -18.84 -0.50
N LEU A 113 -5.00 -18.95 -0.49
CA LEU A 113 -4.12 -17.84 -0.13
C LEU A 113 -4.30 -16.62 -1.05
N VAL A 114 -4.42 -16.84 -2.37
CA VAL A 114 -4.68 -15.78 -3.35
C VAL A 114 -6.08 -15.18 -3.13
N GLY A 115 -7.10 -16.00 -2.90
CA GLY A 115 -8.46 -15.54 -2.63
C GLY A 115 -8.55 -14.67 -1.37
N VAL A 116 -7.96 -15.12 -0.26
CA VAL A 116 -7.86 -14.34 0.98
C VAL A 116 -7.03 -13.08 0.76
N GLY A 117 -5.90 -13.16 0.07
CA GLY A 117 -5.07 -12.00 -0.26
C GLY A 117 -5.84 -10.95 -1.05
N ALA A 118 -6.58 -11.37 -2.08
CA ALA A 118 -7.45 -10.48 -2.86
C ALA A 118 -8.56 -9.86 -2.00
N ALA A 119 -9.20 -10.66 -1.13
CA ALA A 119 -10.22 -10.16 -0.21
C ALA A 119 -9.66 -9.15 0.80
N VAL A 120 -8.45 -9.36 1.32
CA VAL A 120 -7.76 -8.43 2.22
C VAL A 120 -7.39 -7.14 1.49
N VAL A 121 -6.90 -7.22 0.25
CA VAL A 121 -6.58 -6.03 -0.56
C VAL A 121 -7.84 -5.23 -0.86
N VAL A 122 -8.90 -5.88 -1.32
CA VAL A 122 -10.17 -5.20 -1.64
C VAL A 122 -10.83 -4.65 -0.38
N GLY A 123 -10.90 -5.45 0.69
CA GLY A 123 -11.46 -5.04 1.97
C GLY A 123 -10.67 -3.87 2.58
N GLY A 124 -9.34 -3.97 2.57
CA GLY A 124 -8.43 -2.91 3.03
C GLY A 124 -8.50 -1.64 2.18
N ALA A 125 -8.71 -1.73 0.87
CA ALA A 125 -8.98 -0.56 0.05
C ALA A 125 -10.33 0.07 0.42
N ILE A 126 -11.38 -0.72 0.62
CA ILE A 126 -12.70 -0.19 1.00
C ILE A 126 -12.65 0.50 2.37
N THR A 127 -12.15 -0.18 3.39
CA THR A 127 -12.17 0.32 4.78
C THR A 127 -11.03 1.27 5.08
N GLY A 128 -9.88 1.10 4.43
CA GLY A 128 -8.69 1.94 4.64
C GLY A 128 -8.66 3.18 3.75
N THR A 129 -9.31 3.17 2.58
CA THR A 129 -9.31 4.34 1.69
C THR A 129 -10.71 4.82 1.36
N LEU A 130 -11.54 4.03 0.68
CA LEU A 130 -12.81 4.52 0.10
C LEU A 130 -13.77 5.08 1.16
N ILE A 131 -13.99 4.36 2.26
CA ILE A 131 -14.89 4.80 3.34
C ILE A 131 -14.33 6.06 4.03
N PRO A 132 -13.09 6.07 4.56
CA PRO A 132 -12.52 7.27 5.18
C PRO A 132 -12.49 8.48 4.25
N GLN A 133 -12.15 8.29 2.96
CA GLN A 133 -12.13 9.38 1.98
C GLN A 133 -13.52 9.93 1.70
N SER A 134 -14.54 9.06 1.62
CA SER A 134 -15.94 9.49 1.47
C SER A 134 -16.43 10.24 2.71
N MET A 135 -16.08 9.76 3.90
CA MET A 135 -16.39 10.45 5.17
C MET A 135 -15.70 11.80 5.27
N ALA A 136 -14.42 11.90 4.87
CA ALA A 136 -13.69 13.17 4.85
C ALA A 136 -14.31 14.18 3.86
N ALA A 137 -14.75 13.71 2.68
CA ALA A 137 -15.46 14.54 1.73
C ALA A 137 -16.79 15.06 2.30
N MET A 138 -17.55 14.22 3.02
CA MET A 138 -18.78 14.65 3.71
C MET A 138 -18.48 15.63 4.86
N GLY A 139 -17.44 15.37 5.65
CA GLY A 139 -17.00 16.25 6.75
C GLY A 139 -16.54 17.63 6.26
N THR A 140 -16.17 17.76 4.99
CA THR A 140 -15.79 19.05 4.40
C THR A 140 -16.96 20.04 4.36
N PHE A 141 -18.22 19.58 4.49
CA PHE A 141 -19.39 20.46 4.62
C PHE A 141 -19.60 21.00 6.04
N ASP A 142 -19.04 20.35 7.06
CA ASP A 142 -19.17 20.77 8.45
C ASP A 142 -18.17 21.92 8.77
N PRO A 143 -18.65 23.14 9.07
CA PRO A 143 -17.78 24.25 9.46
C PRO A 143 -16.95 23.94 10.71
N GLY A 144 -17.45 23.13 11.64
CA GLY A 144 -16.73 22.76 12.87
C GLY A 144 -15.48 21.93 12.61
N VAL A 145 -15.42 21.21 11.48
CA VAL A 145 -14.27 20.38 11.10
C VAL A 145 -13.23 21.19 10.31
N VAL A 146 -13.68 22.06 9.41
CA VAL A 146 -12.78 22.74 8.44
C VAL A 146 -12.28 24.10 8.93
N SER A 147 -13.11 24.85 9.65
CA SER A 147 -12.76 26.21 10.11
C SER A 147 -11.50 26.23 11.00
N PRO A 148 -11.28 25.25 11.93
CA PRO A 148 -10.04 25.19 12.71
C PRO A 148 -8.77 24.91 11.91
N GLN A 149 -8.89 24.33 10.71
CA GLN A 149 -7.74 23.92 9.89
C GLN A 149 -7.31 25.00 8.89
N THR A 150 -8.30 25.75 8.39
CA THR A 150 -8.12 26.71 7.28
C THR A 150 -8.28 28.16 7.71
N GLY A 151 -8.95 28.41 8.85
CA GLY A 151 -9.33 29.76 9.28
C GLY A 151 -10.52 30.36 8.50
N GLU A 152 -11.10 29.61 7.56
CA GLU A 152 -12.18 30.08 6.71
C GLU A 152 -13.49 30.21 7.51
N THR A 153 -14.01 31.43 7.63
CA THR A 153 -15.26 31.72 8.37
C THR A 153 -16.29 32.52 7.57
N GLY A 154 -15.91 33.07 6.41
CA GLY A 154 -16.73 34.00 5.64
C GLY A 154 -16.93 33.59 4.17
N PHE A 155 -16.79 34.56 3.26
CA PHE A 155 -17.03 34.37 1.82
C PHE A 155 -16.11 33.30 1.18
N GLU A 156 -14.86 33.20 1.64
CA GLU A 156 -13.88 32.20 1.19
C GLU A 156 -14.42 30.77 1.32
N ARG A 157 -15.13 30.48 2.43
CA ARG A 157 -15.76 29.19 2.69
C ARG A 157 -16.83 28.87 1.64
N VAL A 158 -17.65 29.86 1.28
CA VAL A 158 -18.69 29.68 0.27
C VAL A 158 -18.08 29.36 -1.08
N VAL A 159 -17.03 30.10 -1.47
CA VAL A 159 -16.29 29.86 -2.72
C VAL A 159 -15.71 28.43 -2.72
N ASN A 160 -15.06 28.00 -1.65
CA ASN A 160 -14.49 26.66 -1.55
C ASN A 160 -15.54 25.55 -1.61
N LEU A 161 -16.67 25.71 -0.93
CA LEU A 161 -17.78 24.75 -1.00
C LEU A 161 -18.38 24.69 -2.42
N VAL A 162 -18.50 25.82 -3.11
CA VAL A 162 -18.98 25.87 -4.50
C VAL A 162 -18.00 25.17 -5.43
N ILE A 163 -16.70 25.44 -5.30
CA ILE A 163 -15.66 24.77 -6.10
C ILE A 163 -15.69 23.26 -5.84
N LEU A 164 -15.76 22.84 -4.58
CA LEU A 164 -15.78 21.43 -4.18
C LEU A 164 -17.04 20.71 -4.67
N LEU A 165 -18.22 21.30 -4.50
CA LEU A 165 -19.48 20.75 -5.01
C LEU A 165 -19.45 20.65 -6.52
N THR A 166 -19.06 21.72 -7.20
CA THR A 166 -19.03 21.77 -8.67
C THR A 166 -18.02 20.76 -9.22
N GLY A 167 -16.82 20.68 -8.62
CA GLY A 167 -15.79 19.70 -8.98
C GLY A 167 -16.24 18.26 -8.74
N THR A 168 -16.85 17.98 -7.58
CA THR A 168 -17.34 16.63 -7.24
C THR A 168 -18.49 16.20 -8.15
N LEU A 169 -19.50 17.05 -8.32
CA LEU A 169 -20.67 16.75 -9.16
C LEU A 169 -20.28 16.60 -10.63
N SER A 170 -19.42 17.48 -11.14
CA SER A 170 -18.94 17.38 -12.53
C SER A 170 -18.09 16.13 -12.77
N THR A 171 -17.24 15.76 -11.83
CA THR A 171 -16.45 14.52 -11.87
C THR A 171 -17.35 13.28 -11.84
N LEU A 172 -18.35 13.25 -10.96
CA LEU A 172 -19.29 12.13 -10.86
C LEU A 172 -20.16 12.02 -12.12
N ALA A 173 -20.60 13.15 -12.66
CA ALA A 173 -21.31 13.21 -13.93
C ALA A 173 -20.43 12.69 -15.08
N TYR A 174 -19.16 13.09 -15.15
CA TYR A 174 -18.22 12.59 -16.15
C TYR A 174 -18.12 11.06 -16.14
N PHE A 175 -17.94 10.44 -14.97
CA PHE A 175 -17.88 8.97 -14.88
C PHE A 175 -19.20 8.29 -15.23
N ARG A 176 -20.32 8.81 -14.71
CA ARG A 176 -21.65 8.25 -15.00
C ARG A 176 -22.00 8.29 -16.49
N PHE A 177 -21.67 9.38 -17.17
CA PHE A 177 -21.99 9.56 -18.59
C PHE A 177 -20.99 8.87 -19.52
N THR A 178 -19.70 8.82 -19.17
CA THR A 178 -18.69 8.08 -19.94
C THR A 178 -18.98 6.58 -19.96
N LEU A 179 -19.39 6.01 -18.80
CA LEU A 179 -19.80 4.60 -18.72
C LEU A 179 -21.09 4.31 -19.51
N ARG A 180 -22.00 5.27 -19.65
CA ARG A 180 -23.24 5.13 -20.44
C ARG A 180 -23.04 5.31 -21.95
N ARG A 181 -22.14 6.20 -22.37
CA ARG A 181 -21.82 6.36 -23.81
C ARG A 181 -21.15 5.12 -24.40
N SER A 182 -20.36 4.41 -23.61
CA SER A 182 -19.68 3.19 -24.07
C SER A 182 -20.59 1.95 -24.18
N ALA A 183 -21.80 1.98 -23.61
CA ALA A 183 -22.63 0.78 -23.44
C ALA A 183 -23.81 0.65 -24.41
N GLY A 184 -24.09 1.62 -25.29
CA GLY A 184 -25.22 1.46 -26.23
C GLY A 184 -25.66 2.67 -27.05
N SER A 185 -24.73 3.46 -27.59
CA SER A 185 -25.09 4.65 -28.38
C SER A 185 -24.40 4.72 -29.75
N GLU A 186 -24.45 3.63 -30.52
CA GLU A 186 -24.43 3.74 -31.98
C GLU A 186 -25.84 4.16 -32.43
N GLY A 187 -26.06 5.46 -32.68
CA GLY A 187 -27.16 5.91 -33.55
C GLY A 187 -28.36 6.66 -32.96
N ARG A 188 -28.31 7.25 -31.74
CA ARG A 188 -29.41 8.12 -31.26
C ARG A 188 -29.02 9.62 -31.33
N PRO A 189 -29.86 10.51 -31.91
CA PRO A 189 -29.53 11.93 -32.07
C PRO A 189 -29.37 12.63 -30.71
N PRO A 190 -28.61 13.74 -30.66
CA PRO A 190 -28.28 14.40 -29.39
C PRO A 190 -29.52 15.05 -28.79
N ASP A 191 -29.96 14.54 -27.63
CA ASP A 191 -30.96 15.22 -26.80
C ASP A 191 -30.47 16.64 -26.44
N PRO A 192 -31.36 17.65 -26.31
CA PRO A 192 -31.00 19.02 -25.91
C PRO A 192 -30.40 19.12 -24.50
N ILE A 193 -30.54 18.08 -23.67
CA ILE A 193 -29.84 17.90 -22.38
C ILE A 193 -28.34 17.59 -22.58
N GLY A 194 -27.93 17.26 -23.82
CA GLY A 194 -26.58 16.86 -24.20
C GLY A 194 -25.54 17.98 -24.20
N LEU A 195 -25.92 19.24 -24.44
CA LEU A 195 -24.99 20.38 -24.40
C LEU A 195 -24.53 20.70 -22.98
N LEU A 196 -25.48 20.75 -22.04
CA LEU A 196 -25.19 20.98 -20.62
C LEU A 196 -24.46 19.76 -20.02
N GLY A 197 -24.84 18.55 -20.41
CA GLY A 197 -24.11 17.32 -20.07
C GLY A 197 -22.67 17.29 -20.62
N MET A 198 -22.44 17.82 -21.83
CA MET A 198 -21.11 17.89 -22.44
C MET A 198 -20.20 18.89 -21.71
N ALA A 199 -20.69 20.09 -21.38
CA ALA A 199 -19.94 21.08 -20.62
C ALA A 199 -19.59 20.58 -19.21
N VAL A 200 -20.56 19.99 -18.49
CA VAL A 200 -20.34 19.41 -17.16
C VAL A 200 -19.35 18.23 -17.23
N SER A 201 -19.43 17.38 -18.26
CA SER A 201 -18.47 16.28 -18.44
C SER A 201 -17.05 16.76 -18.78
N ALA A 202 -16.91 17.85 -19.56
CA ALA A 202 -15.62 18.44 -19.86
C ALA A 202 -14.98 19.05 -18.61
N LEU A 203 -15.78 19.71 -17.77
CA LEU A 203 -15.34 20.21 -16.48
C LEU A 203 -14.90 19.07 -15.55
N GLY A 204 -15.67 17.99 -15.47
CA GLY A 204 -15.27 16.81 -14.69
C GLY A 204 -13.94 16.21 -15.17
N ARG A 205 -13.74 16.14 -16.50
CA ARG A 205 -12.48 15.69 -17.09
C ARG A 205 -11.29 16.58 -16.71
N SER A 206 -11.47 17.90 -16.69
CA SER A 206 -10.38 18.81 -16.30
C SER A 206 -10.05 18.69 -14.81
N PHE A 207 -11.05 18.54 -13.94
CA PHE A 207 -10.83 18.27 -12.51
C PHE A 207 -10.06 16.95 -12.28
N ILE A 208 -10.42 15.88 -12.98
CA ILE A 208 -9.68 14.60 -12.92
C ILE A 208 -8.24 14.77 -13.40
N ALA A 209 -8.03 15.45 -14.54
CA ALA A 209 -6.70 15.70 -15.07
C ALA A 209 -5.84 16.53 -14.11
N LEU A 210 -6.44 17.55 -13.48
CA LEU A 210 -5.79 18.37 -12.45
C LEU A 210 -5.42 17.53 -11.22
N ALA A 211 -6.36 16.73 -10.70
CA ALA A 211 -6.12 15.88 -9.53
C ALA A 211 -4.97 14.88 -9.77
N PHE A 212 -4.99 14.17 -10.90
CA PHE A 212 -3.87 13.29 -11.28
C PHE A 212 -2.57 14.06 -11.49
N GLY A 213 -2.63 15.25 -12.08
CA GLY A 213 -1.47 16.12 -12.25
C GLY A 213 -0.84 16.50 -10.91
N VAL A 214 -1.64 16.90 -9.92
CA VAL A 214 -1.18 17.22 -8.57
C VAL A 214 -0.61 15.98 -7.87
N MET A 215 -1.28 14.83 -7.96
CA MET A 215 -0.77 13.58 -7.37
C MET A 215 0.58 13.16 -7.98
N TYR A 216 0.72 13.28 -9.30
CA TYR A 216 1.96 12.98 -10.01
C TYR A 216 3.08 13.96 -9.64
N ALA A 217 2.78 15.27 -9.62
CA ALA A 217 3.73 16.29 -9.20
C ALA A 217 4.19 16.08 -7.74
N GLY A 218 3.26 15.70 -6.85
CA GLY A 218 3.56 15.33 -5.47
C GLY A 218 4.47 14.11 -5.38
N ALA A 219 4.19 13.06 -6.16
CA ALA A 219 5.03 11.86 -6.22
C ALA A 219 6.45 12.15 -6.75
N LEU A 220 6.57 12.96 -7.80
CA LEU A 220 7.87 13.41 -8.31
C LEU A 220 8.62 14.24 -7.27
N SER A 221 7.94 15.19 -6.62
CA SER A 221 8.54 16.04 -5.59
C SER A 221 9.03 15.20 -4.40
N ALA A 222 8.24 14.23 -3.95
CA ALA A 222 8.63 13.30 -2.90
C ALA A 222 9.82 12.43 -3.33
N THR A 223 9.84 11.95 -4.57
CA THR A 223 10.96 11.16 -5.10
C THR A 223 12.26 11.96 -5.15
N LEU A 224 12.20 13.22 -5.64
CA LEU A 224 13.34 14.14 -5.66
C LEU A 224 13.79 14.51 -4.25
N LEU A 225 12.86 14.69 -3.32
CA LEU A 225 13.16 14.95 -1.92
C LEU A 225 13.90 13.76 -1.30
N ILE A 226 13.40 12.53 -1.49
CA ILE A 226 14.07 11.31 -1.00
C ILE A 226 15.46 11.19 -1.61
N LEU A 227 15.62 11.41 -2.92
CA LEU A 227 16.92 11.39 -3.57
C LEU A 227 17.89 12.39 -2.94
N THR A 228 17.42 13.63 -2.74
CA THR A 228 18.21 14.69 -2.10
C THR A 228 18.63 14.30 -0.69
N GLN A 229 17.70 13.75 0.11
CA GLN A 229 17.99 13.26 1.46
C GLN A 229 19.04 12.13 1.45
N ARG A 230 18.99 11.22 0.48
CA ARG A 230 19.99 10.14 0.37
C ARG A 230 21.37 10.67 -0.05
N VAL A 231 21.43 11.65 -0.94
CA VAL A 231 22.69 12.29 -1.33
C VAL A 231 23.28 13.10 -0.17
N GLN A 232 22.46 13.86 0.56
CA GLN A 232 22.87 14.57 1.78
C GLN A 232 23.42 13.61 2.83
N PHE A 233 22.68 12.53 3.12
CA PHE A 233 23.13 11.49 4.05
C PHE A 233 24.50 10.90 3.66
N LEU A 234 24.75 10.64 2.37
CA LEU A 234 26.06 10.16 1.92
C LEU A 234 27.17 11.20 2.09
N MET A 235 26.87 12.48 1.85
CA MET A 235 27.82 13.57 2.04
C MET A 235 28.16 13.78 3.52
N ASP A 236 27.16 13.69 4.40
CA ASP A 236 27.34 13.76 5.85
C ASP A 236 28.17 12.56 6.35
N ALA A 237 27.90 11.35 5.84
CA ALA A 237 28.68 10.16 6.16
C ALA A 237 30.14 10.27 5.69
N LEU A 238 30.37 10.81 4.49
CA LEU A 238 31.71 11.01 3.94
C LEU A 238 32.50 12.06 4.74
N THR A 239 31.86 13.17 5.09
CA THR A 239 32.51 14.24 5.88
C THR A 239 32.78 13.80 7.32
N GLY A 240 31.89 13.02 7.94
CA GLY A 240 32.16 12.36 9.23
C GLY A 240 33.39 11.47 9.18
N LEU A 241 33.47 10.61 8.17
CA LEU A 241 34.62 9.72 7.95
C LEU A 241 35.93 10.50 7.76
N MET A 242 35.91 11.58 6.96
CA MET A 242 37.09 12.43 6.74
C MET A 242 37.49 13.24 7.99
N ALA A 243 36.52 13.61 8.83
CA ALA A 243 36.77 14.31 10.09
C ALA A 243 37.24 13.38 11.22
N GLY A 244 37.35 12.07 10.97
CA GLY A 244 37.79 11.08 11.97
C GLY A 244 36.79 10.90 13.11
N ARG A 245 35.49 11.14 12.86
CA ARG A 245 34.39 10.99 13.82
C ARG A 245 33.35 10.01 13.32
#